data_AF-E6WNT8-F1
#
_entry.id   AF-E6WNT8-F1
#
_cell.length_a   1.000
_cell.length_b   1.000
_cell.length_c   1.000
_cell.angle_alpha   90.00
_cell.angle_beta   90.00
_cell.angle_gamma   90.00
#
_symmetry.space_group_name_H-M   'P 1'
#
loop_
_entity.id
_entity.type
_entity.pdbx_description
1 polymer ?
#
loop_
_entity_poly.entity_id
_entity_poly.type
_entity_poly.pdbx_seq_one_letter_code
_entity_poly.pdbx_strand_id
1 'polypeptide(L)'
;MHRKTELLDSLLPEWSTTVALSIPFTLIFLFSTQGFLPEMLLDVVQNTMAQSSSPAGIPFAEVLVPVFFLYVLLACAVGLSVGTVINRFARYLWRLAERSETGY
;
A
#
# COMPACT_ATOMS: atom_id res chain seq x y z
N MET A 1 -30.00 -15.80 12.05
CA MET A 1 -28.58 -15.63 11.66
C MET A 1 -28.32 -14.36 10.83
N HIS A 2 -29.19 -13.94 9.89
CA HIS A 2 -28.97 -12.75 9.03
C HIS A 2 -28.73 -11.40 9.75
N ARG A 3 -29.31 -11.21 10.95
CA ARG A 3 -29.36 -9.90 11.61
C ARG A 3 -28.02 -9.43 12.22
N LYS A 4 -27.09 -10.33 12.57
CA LYS A 4 -25.75 -9.95 13.08
C LYS A 4 -24.79 -9.58 11.96
N THR A 5 -24.89 -10.26 10.83
CA THR A 5 -24.07 -10.04 9.64
C THR A 5 -24.38 -8.67 9.00
N GLU A 6 -25.66 -8.29 8.93
CA GLU A 6 -26.08 -6.94 8.50
C GLU A 6 -25.55 -5.84 9.44
N LEU A 7 -25.43 -6.14 10.73
CA LEU A 7 -25.00 -5.16 11.73
C LEU A 7 -23.49 -4.87 11.62
N LEU A 8 -22.66 -5.89 11.40
CA LEU A 8 -21.22 -5.69 11.17
C LEU A 8 -20.94 -4.97 9.85
N ASP A 9 -21.64 -5.34 8.76
CA ASP A 9 -21.49 -4.66 7.48
C ASP A 9 -21.98 -3.21 7.51
N SER A 10 -22.98 -2.91 8.34
CA SER A 10 -23.44 -1.53 8.58
C SER A 10 -22.46 -0.71 9.44
N LEU A 11 -21.73 -1.34 10.36
CA LEU A 11 -20.78 -0.68 11.26
C LEU A 11 -19.38 -0.55 10.67
N LEU A 12 -18.95 -1.51 9.84
CA LEU A 12 -17.62 -1.58 9.23
C LEU A 12 -17.73 -1.92 7.74
N PRO A 13 -18.01 -0.91 6.89
CA PRO A 13 -18.08 -1.09 5.44
C PRO A 13 -16.75 -1.66 4.91
N GLU A 14 -16.82 -2.68 4.05
CA GLU A 14 -15.63 -3.35 3.51
C GLU A 14 -14.60 -2.38 2.95
N TRP A 15 -15.08 -1.39 2.19
CA TRP A 15 -14.23 -0.41 1.56
C TRP A 15 -13.57 0.54 2.56
N SER A 16 -14.34 1.00 3.55
CA SER A 16 -13.83 1.91 4.61
C SER A 16 -12.76 1.22 5.46
N THR A 17 -12.98 -0.04 5.84
CA THR A 17 -12.03 -0.81 6.64
C THR A 17 -10.75 -1.11 5.85
N THR A 18 -10.86 -1.46 4.57
CA THR A 18 -9.70 -1.66 3.70
C THR A 18 -8.86 -0.38 3.58
N VAL A 19 -9.48 0.78 3.36
CA VAL A 19 -8.77 2.05 3.25
C VAL A 19 -8.12 2.42 4.59
N ALA A 20 -8.86 2.33 5.70
CA ALA A 20 -8.33 2.64 7.03
C ALA A 20 -7.13 1.75 7.39
N LEU A 21 -7.17 0.46 7.03
CA LEU A 21 -6.05 -0.46 7.22
C LEU A 21 -4.90 -0.16 6.25
N SER A 22 -5.15 0.27 5.02
CA SER A 22 -4.09 0.53 4.03
C SER A 22 -3.18 1.70 4.41
N ILE A 23 -3.70 2.74 5.07
CA ILE A 23 -2.95 3.95 5.46
C ILE A 23 -1.72 3.63 6.31
N PRO A 24 -1.82 2.92 7.46
CA PRO A 24 -0.64 2.59 8.25
C PRO A 24 0.35 1.70 7.50
N PHE A 25 -0.09 0.76 6.66
CA PHE A 25 0.83 -0.08 5.90
C PHE A 25 1.55 0.67 4.77
N THR A 26 0.88 1.62 4.10
CA THR A 26 1.53 2.52 3.16
C THR A 26 2.59 3.36 3.86
N LEU A 27 2.29 3.91 5.05
CA LEU A 27 3.27 4.67 5.83
C LEU A 27 4.44 3.79 6.27
N ILE A 28 4.19 2.59 6.80
CA ILE A 28 5.23 1.65 7.20
C ILE A 28 6.15 1.31 6.02
N PHE A 29 5.57 1.05 4.84
CA PHE A 29 6.35 0.77 3.63
C PHE A 29 7.20 1.95 3.22
N LEU A 30 6.63 3.18 3.22
CA LEU A 30 7.38 4.39 2.95
C LEU A 30 8.54 4.51 3.94
N PHE A 31 8.28 4.53 5.24
CA PHE A 31 9.30 4.66 6.30
C PHE A 31 10.38 3.58 6.26
N SER A 32 10.01 2.32 6.01
CA SER A 32 10.98 1.22 5.97
C SER A 32 11.89 1.27 4.75
N THR A 33 11.46 1.92 3.68
CA THR A 33 12.23 2.01 2.42
C THR A 33 12.92 3.36 2.21
N GLN A 34 12.67 4.38 3.06
CA GLN A 34 13.33 5.70 2.98
C GLN A 34 14.87 5.61 3.09
N GLY A 35 15.40 4.59 3.77
CA GLY A 35 16.84 4.43 3.95
C GLY A 35 17.56 3.77 2.77
N PHE A 36 16.85 3.14 1.83
CA PHE A 36 17.48 2.29 0.80
C PHE A 36 17.04 2.66 -0.62
N LEU A 37 15.75 2.90 -0.83
CA LEU A 37 15.21 3.18 -2.15
C LEU A 37 15.61 4.57 -2.69
N PRO A 38 15.61 5.65 -1.89
CA PRO A 38 16.04 6.97 -2.37
C PRO A 38 17.50 7.00 -2.79
N GLU A 39 18.40 6.33 -2.05
CA GLU A 39 19.82 6.23 -2.40
C GLU A 39 20.01 5.43 -3.69
N MET A 40 19.36 4.27 -3.82
CA MET A 40 19.44 3.45 -5.03
C MET A 40 18.83 4.17 -6.25
N LEU A 41 17.74 4.93 -6.06
CA LEU A 41 17.14 5.75 -7.12
C LEU A 41 18.04 6.92 -7.52
N LEU A 42 18.68 7.60 -6.56
CA LEU A 42 19.67 8.64 -6.82
C LEU A 42 20.85 8.07 -7.62
N ASP A 43 21.34 6.89 -7.25
CA ASP A 43 22.45 6.23 -7.92
C ASP A 43 22.08 5.79 -9.34
N VAL A 44 20.89 5.22 -9.55
CA VAL A 44 20.37 4.90 -10.90
C VAL A 44 20.23 6.16 -11.74
N VAL A 45 19.68 7.24 -11.19
CA VAL A 45 19.52 8.52 -11.92
C VAL A 45 20.88 9.12 -12.27
N GLN A 46 21.84 9.12 -11.34
CA GLN A 46 23.20 9.61 -11.58
C GLN A 46 23.92 8.80 -12.66
N ASN A 47 23.83 7.47 -12.60
CA ASN A 47 24.40 6.58 -13.60
C ASN A 47 23.74 6.75 -14.97
N THR A 48 22.43 6.99 -15.01
CA THR A 48 21.69 7.23 -16.26
C THR A 48 22.10 8.56 -16.90
N MET A 49 22.25 9.62 -16.09
CA MET A 49 22.76 10.92 -16.54
C MET A 49 24.21 10.83 -17.05
N ALA A 50 25.05 9.99 -16.42
CA ALA A 50 26.44 9.78 -16.82
C ALA A 50 26.58 8.98 -18.13
N GLN A 51 25.63 8.08 -18.43
CA GLN A 51 25.64 7.25 -19.65
C GLN A 51 24.99 7.93 -20.86
N SER A 52 24.09 8.91 -20.66
CA SER A 52 23.55 9.66 -21.79
C SER A 52 24.60 10.63 -22.33
N SER A 53 25.25 10.26 -23.43
CA SER A 53 26.13 11.14 -24.23
C SER A 53 25.41 12.31 -24.92
N SER A 54 24.20 12.67 -24.46
CA SER A 54 23.37 13.71 -25.05
C SER A 54 23.44 14.99 -24.22
N PRO A 55 23.83 16.13 -24.81
CA PRO A 55 23.87 17.44 -24.15
C PRO A 55 22.48 18.08 -24.15
N ALA A 56 21.47 17.37 -23.69
CA ALA A 56 20.13 17.91 -23.55
C ALA A 56 19.85 18.06 -22.06
N GLY A 57 19.80 19.30 -21.58
CA GLY A 57 19.57 19.68 -20.19
C GLY A 57 18.17 19.30 -19.70
N ILE A 58 17.91 17.99 -19.58
CA ILE A 58 16.78 17.48 -18.82
C ILE A 58 17.10 17.82 -17.35
N PRO A 59 16.35 18.74 -16.73
CA PRO A 59 16.55 19.09 -15.34
C PRO A 59 16.47 17.83 -14.48
N PHE A 60 17.41 17.64 -13.56
CA PHE A 60 17.40 16.55 -12.58
C PHE A 60 16.03 16.40 -11.88
N ALA A 61 15.33 17.52 -11.66
CA ALA A 61 13.98 17.55 -11.12
C ALA A 61 12.94 16.83 -12.00
N GLU A 62 13.04 16.91 -13.34
CA GLU A 62 12.11 16.26 -14.27
C GLU A 62 12.19 14.74 -14.23
N VAL A 63 13.33 14.16 -13.81
CA VAL A 63 13.49 12.71 -13.62
C VAL A 63 13.14 12.30 -12.20
N LEU A 64 13.50 13.11 -11.20
CA LEU A 64 13.26 12.80 -9.79
C LEU A 64 11.76 12.78 -9.44
N VAL A 65 10.99 13.73 -9.96
CA VAL A 65 9.54 13.86 -9.68
C VAL A 65 8.74 12.63 -10.11
N PRO A 66 8.83 12.12 -11.37
CA PRO A 66 8.09 10.94 -11.78
C PRO A 66 8.55 9.68 -11.05
N VAL A 67 9.85 9.57 -10.73
CA VAL A 67 10.39 8.47 -9.94
C VAL A 67 9.83 8.46 -8.52
N PHE A 68 9.81 9.62 -7.86
CA PHE A 68 9.19 9.77 -6.55
C PHE A 68 7.69 9.47 -6.58
N PHE A 69 7.00 9.93 -7.63
CA PHE A 69 5.59 9.65 -7.84
C PHE A 69 5.32 8.15 -8.01
N LEU A 70 6.12 7.44 -8.81
CA LEU A 70 6.05 5.98 -8.97
C LEU A 70 6.29 5.25 -7.65
N TYR A 71 7.24 5.72 -6.85
CA TYR A 71 7.51 5.16 -5.53
C TYR A 71 6.32 5.33 -4.56
N VAL A 72 5.70 6.51 -4.52
CA VAL A 72 4.48 6.73 -3.72
C VAL A 72 3.32 5.87 -4.22
N LEU A 73 3.13 5.77 -5.54
CA LEU A 73 2.11 4.89 -6.13
C LEU A 73 2.34 3.42 -5.75
N LEU A 74 3.58 2.96 -5.78
CA LEU A 74 3.95 1.61 -5.37
C LEU A 74 3.62 1.39 -3.89
N ALA A 75 3.94 2.34 -3.01
CA ALA A 75 3.62 2.26 -1.59
C ALA A 75 2.10 2.21 -1.33
N CYS A 76 1.33 2.98 -2.08
CA CYS A 76 -0.14 2.94 -2.04
C CYS A 76 -0.66 1.57 -2.49
N ALA A 77 -0.14 1.03 -3.59
CA ALA A 77 -0.52 -0.28 -4.10
C ALA A 77 -0.21 -1.40 -3.08
N VAL A 78 0.96 -1.37 -2.45
CA VAL A 78 1.34 -2.31 -1.39
C VAL A 78 0.41 -2.19 -0.19
N GLY A 79 0.16 -0.97 0.31
CA GLY A 79 -0.72 -0.75 1.45
C GLY A 79 -2.16 -1.20 1.19
N LEU A 80 -2.71 -0.92 0.00
CA LEU A 80 -4.04 -1.38 -0.41
C LEU A 80 -4.11 -2.90 -0.52
N SER A 81 -3.08 -3.53 -1.08
CA SER A 81 -2.99 -4.99 -1.21
C SER A 81 -3.02 -5.65 0.17
N VAL A 82 -2.17 -5.17 1.10
CA VAL A 82 -2.09 -5.67 2.47
C VAL A 82 -3.39 -5.41 3.23
N GLY A 83 -3.94 -4.20 3.15
CA GLY A 83 -5.21 -3.83 3.79
C GLY A 83 -6.37 -4.71 3.32
N THR A 84 -6.42 -5.04 2.02
CA THR A 84 -7.43 -5.93 1.45
C THR A 84 -7.30 -7.36 1.99
N VAL A 85 -6.06 -7.89 2.06
CA VAL A 85 -5.80 -9.22 2.59
C VAL A 85 -6.20 -9.31 4.07
N ILE A 86 -5.83 -8.31 4.88
CA ILE A 86 -6.14 -8.28 6.31
C ILE A 86 -7.65 -8.16 6.53
N ASN A 87 -8.34 -7.28 5.79
CA ASN A 87 -9.79 -7.13 5.91
C ASN A 87 -10.51 -8.45 5.55
N ARG A 88 -10.08 -9.13 4.48
CA ARG A 88 -10.60 -10.45 4.11
C ARG A 88 -10.35 -11.48 5.21
N PHE A 89 -9.15 -11.49 5.78
CA PHE A 89 -8.79 -12.43 6.84
C PHE A 89 -9.57 -12.18 8.13
N ALA A 90 -9.74 -10.91 8.54
CA ALA A 90 -10.54 -10.54 9.70
C ALA A 90 -12.00 -10.97 9.54
N ARG A 91 -12.59 -10.75 8.37
CA ARG A 91 -13.95 -11.20 8.03
C ARG A 91 -14.07 -12.73 8.00
N TYR A 92 -13.04 -13.42 7.52
CA TYR A 92 -12.97 -14.87 7.57
C TYR A 92 -12.95 -15.39 9.02
N LEU A 93 -12.09 -14.83 9.87
CA LEU A 93 -12.02 -15.18 11.29
C LEU A 93 -13.34 -14.90 12.02
N TRP A 94 -13.99 -13.78 11.72
CA TRP A 94 -15.30 -13.46 12.29
C TRP A 94 -16.34 -14.53 11.94
N ARG A 95 -16.43 -14.93 10.67
CA ARG A 95 -17.33 -16.01 10.24
C ARG A 95 -16.99 -17.35 10.88
N LEU A 96 -15.72 -17.63 11.14
CA LEU A 96 -15.29 -18.84 11.83
C LEU A 96 -15.69 -18.81 13.31
N ALA A 97 -15.50 -17.67 13.98
CA ALA A 97 -15.90 -17.46 15.36
C ALA A 97 -17.43 -17.58 15.54
N GLU A 98 -18.22 -17.00 14.63
CA GLU A 98 -19.68 -17.15 14.65
C GLU A 98 -20.12 -18.63 14.60
N ARG A 99 -19.43 -19.47 13.81
CA ARG A 99 -19.74 -20.90 13.73
C ARG A 99 -19.41 -21.63 15.03
N SER A 100 -18.31 -21.28 15.69
CA SER A 100 -17.90 -21.90 16.97
C SER A 100 -18.86 -21.60 18.12
N GLU A 101 -19.49 -20.42 18.16
CA GLU A 101 -20.49 -20.08 19.19
C GLU A 101 -21.83 -20.82 18.97
N THR A 102 -22.14 -21.25 17.75
CA THR A 102 -23.42 -21.89 17.42
C THR A 102 -23.47 -23.41 17.62
N GLY A 103 -22.38 -24.06 18.07
CA GLY A 103 -22.43 -25.43 18.56
C GLY A 103 -22.92 -26.49 17.56
N TYR A 104 -22.53 -26.37 16.29
CA TYR A 104 -22.66 -27.42 15.28
C TYR A 104 -21.29 -27.96 14.87
#